data_AF-A0A9P5ZW78-F1
#
_entry.id   AF-A0A9P5ZW78-F1
#
_cell.length_a   1.000
_cell.length_b   1.000
_cell.length_c   1.000
_cell.angle_alpha   90.00
_cell.angle_beta   90.00
_cell.angle_gamma   90.00
#
_symmetry.space_group_name_H-M   'P 1'
#
loop_
_entity.id
_entity.type
_entity.pdbx_description
1 polymer ?
#
loop_
_entity_poly.entity_id
_entity_poly.type
_entity_poly.pdbx_seq_one_letter_code
_entity_poly.pdbx_strand_id
1 'polypeptide(L)'
;MTFLPQELIDIVIDHAHEQPETLRACSLVSSTWRPAAQFHLHQRVTLQPKAGPTHARAPNSYLGFDERISTLLSTASHLLPYTRSLIIREGAAPWLLRESLGLLTLLERLVSSATLVEVQLHNVEWQYITSPLQHALLRVLSLRSVQDVSLVECYIPKHVPWTKFVGPETKKLVLDRVKVYGDGVDPNSDSSGAVVDADRKVDTLSILAFEQPTARLVSWITHPRQAKHTQCLKSLKLYCDRISVDPLNKLVKACASLEHLRFEPFLFRCE
;
A
#
# COMPACT_ATOMS: atom_id res chain seq x y z
N MET A 1 -9.61 -21.18 -41.26
CA MET A 1 -9.27 -20.14 -40.27
C MET A 1 -8.14 -20.67 -39.43
N THR A 2 -6.96 -20.09 -39.57
CA THR A 2 -5.75 -20.48 -38.82
C THR A 2 -5.97 -20.13 -37.35
N PHE A 3 -6.14 -21.15 -36.52
CA PHE A 3 -6.24 -21.00 -35.07
C PHE A 3 -4.87 -20.57 -34.57
N LEU A 4 -4.75 -19.33 -34.08
CA LEU A 4 -3.60 -18.95 -33.29
C LEU A 4 -3.74 -19.66 -31.92
N PRO A 5 -2.73 -20.43 -31.47
CA PRO A 5 -2.74 -21.03 -30.14
C PRO A 5 -2.98 -19.98 -29.05
N GLN A 6 -3.69 -20.36 -27.99
CA GLN A 6 -4.05 -19.45 -26.89
C GLN A 6 -2.78 -18.89 -26.21
N GLU A 7 -1.73 -19.70 -26.11
CA GLU A 7 -0.46 -19.32 -25.50
C GLU A 7 0.20 -18.14 -26.23
N LEU A 8 0.07 -18.09 -27.57
CA LEU A 8 0.60 -16.97 -28.35
C LEU A 8 -0.26 -15.71 -28.18
N ILE A 9 -1.57 -15.86 -28.01
CA ILE A 9 -2.48 -14.75 -27.69
C ILE A 9 -2.11 -14.16 -26.33
N ASP A 10 -1.91 -15.01 -25.32
CA ASP A 10 -1.58 -14.59 -23.97
C ASP A 10 -0.23 -13.87 -23.92
N ILE A 11 0.80 -14.35 -24.64
CA ILE A 11 2.10 -13.66 -24.77
C ILE A 11 1.94 -12.26 -25.40
N VAL A 12 1.13 -12.13 -26.46
CA VAL A 12 0.88 -10.83 -27.11
C VAL A 12 0.21 -9.87 -26.13
N ILE A 13 -0.79 -10.34 -25.38
CA ILE A 13 -1.51 -9.53 -24.40
C ILE A 13 -0.59 -9.16 -23.23
N ASP A 14 0.25 -10.08 -22.76
CA ASP A 14 1.24 -9.85 -21.71
C ASP A 14 2.23 -8.76 -22.12
N HIS A 15 2.63 -8.67 -23.39
CA HIS A 15 3.47 -7.57 -23.87
C HIS A 15 2.74 -6.22 -23.92
N ALA A 16 1.40 -6.22 -23.98
CA ALA A 16 0.58 -5.01 -24.00
C ALA A 16 0.12 -4.53 -22.61
N HIS A 17 0.56 -5.19 -21.52
CA HIS A 17 0.06 -4.93 -20.16
C HIS A 17 0.19 -3.47 -19.69
N GLU A 18 1.18 -2.72 -20.19
CA GLU A 18 1.40 -1.30 -19.85
C GLU A 18 0.54 -0.32 -20.68
N GLN A 19 -0.23 -0.82 -21.65
CA GLN A 19 -1.00 0.01 -22.59
C GLN A 19 -2.51 -0.28 -22.49
N PRO A 20 -3.24 0.40 -21.57
CA PRO A 20 -4.66 0.15 -21.36
C PRO A 20 -5.52 0.32 -22.62
N GLU A 21 -5.20 1.28 -23.49
CA GLU A 21 -5.93 1.48 -24.74
C GLU A 21 -5.76 0.29 -25.70
N THR A 22 -4.55 -0.26 -25.78
CA THR A 22 -4.25 -1.46 -26.55
C THR A 22 -4.99 -2.67 -25.98
N LEU A 23 -4.96 -2.86 -24.66
CA LEU A 23 -5.70 -3.95 -24.00
C LEU A 23 -7.23 -3.84 -24.21
N ARG A 24 -7.79 -2.63 -24.19
CA ARG A 24 -9.21 -2.42 -24.51
C ARG A 24 -9.52 -2.85 -25.94
N ALA A 25 -8.69 -2.45 -26.91
CA ALA A 25 -8.83 -2.91 -28.28
C ALA A 25 -8.74 -4.45 -28.39
N CYS A 26 -7.73 -5.06 -27.76
CA CYS A 26 -7.57 -6.52 -27.69
C CYS A 26 -8.80 -7.23 -27.12
N SER A 27 -9.44 -6.67 -26.09
CA SER A 27 -10.66 -7.25 -25.48
C SER A 27 -11.87 -7.31 -26.42
N LEU A 28 -11.84 -6.51 -27.50
CA LEU A 28 -12.89 -6.43 -28.52
C LEU A 28 -12.57 -7.26 -29.78
N VAL A 29 -11.33 -7.74 -29.96
CA VAL A 29 -10.91 -8.50 -31.15
C VAL A 29 -11.64 -9.85 -31.24
N SER A 30 -11.66 -10.61 -30.14
CA SER A 30 -12.24 -11.95 -30.07
C SER A 30 -12.64 -12.31 -28.64
N SER A 31 -13.59 -13.24 -28.49
CA SER A 31 -13.94 -13.83 -27.19
C SER A 31 -12.78 -14.55 -26.52
N THR A 32 -11.80 -15.06 -27.28
CA THR A 32 -10.60 -15.73 -26.76
C THR A 32 -9.56 -14.76 -26.20
N TRP A 33 -9.53 -13.51 -26.67
CA TRP A 33 -8.60 -12.47 -26.20
C TRP A 33 -9.14 -11.76 -24.95
N ARG A 34 -10.46 -11.76 -24.78
CA ARG A 34 -11.16 -11.00 -23.75
C ARG A 34 -10.71 -11.34 -22.32
N PRO A 35 -10.61 -12.61 -21.88
CA PRO A 35 -10.27 -12.93 -20.50
C PRO A 35 -8.88 -12.43 -20.10
N ALA A 36 -7.86 -12.68 -20.95
CA ALA A 36 -6.49 -12.23 -20.70
C ALA A 36 -6.39 -10.70 -20.73
N ALA A 37 -7.03 -10.03 -21.69
CA ALA A 37 -7.04 -8.56 -21.74
C ALA A 37 -7.74 -7.93 -20.52
N GLN A 38 -8.88 -8.49 -20.10
CA GLN A 38 -9.61 -8.03 -18.91
C GLN A 38 -8.82 -8.28 -17.62
N PHE A 39 -8.10 -9.39 -17.52
CA PHE A 39 -7.20 -9.66 -16.39
C PHE A 39 -6.23 -8.49 -16.20
N HIS A 40 -5.47 -8.12 -17.22
CA HIS A 40 -4.49 -7.01 -17.14
C HIS A 40 -5.16 -5.65 -16.91
N LEU A 41 -6.31 -5.39 -17.52
CA LEU A 41 -7.06 -4.14 -17.32
C LEU A 41 -7.55 -3.95 -15.88
N HIS A 42 -7.91 -5.03 -15.19
CA HIS A 42 -8.54 -4.98 -13.86
C HIS A 42 -7.64 -5.50 -12.73
N GLN A 43 -6.41 -5.91 -13.06
CA GLN A 43 -5.40 -6.32 -12.09
C GLN A 43 -5.05 -5.20 -11.11
N ARG A 44 -5.08 -3.94 -11.55
CA ARG A 44 -4.70 -2.78 -10.75
C ARG A 44 -5.87 -1.82 -10.58
N VAL A 45 -6.30 -1.62 -9.35
CA VAL A 45 -7.33 -0.63 -8.98
C VAL A 45 -6.64 0.55 -8.32
N THR A 46 -6.76 1.72 -8.96
CA THR A 46 -6.26 2.99 -8.41
C THR A 46 -7.42 3.85 -7.98
N LEU A 47 -7.49 4.13 -6.68
CA LEU A 47 -8.42 5.07 -6.07
C LEU A 47 -7.70 6.41 -5.93
N GLN A 48 -8.07 7.35 -6.79
CA GLN A 48 -7.60 8.73 -6.70
C GLN A 48 -8.77 9.68 -6.94
N PRO A 49 -8.77 10.85 -6.31
CA PRO A 49 -9.73 11.88 -6.64
C PRO A 49 -9.55 12.33 -8.09
N LYS A 50 -10.65 12.68 -8.75
CA LYS A 50 -10.55 13.28 -10.08
C LYS A 50 -10.02 14.70 -9.90
N ALA A 51 -8.76 14.94 -10.31
CA ALA A 51 -8.25 16.29 -10.41
C ALA A 51 -9.16 17.09 -11.35
N GLY A 52 -9.80 18.14 -10.82
CA GLY A 52 -10.44 19.12 -11.67
C GLY A 52 -9.38 19.81 -12.54
N PRO A 53 -9.72 20.24 -13.77
CA PRO A 53 -8.77 20.91 -14.68
C PRO A 53 -8.29 22.28 -14.18
N THR A 54 -8.75 22.74 -13.01
CA THR A 54 -8.35 24.00 -12.40
C THR A 54 -7.82 23.72 -11.00
N HIS A 55 -6.59 24.18 -10.73
CA HIS A 55 -5.91 24.12 -9.43
C HIS A 55 -6.65 24.81 -8.26
N ALA A 56 -7.89 25.29 -8.49
CA ALA A 56 -8.77 25.70 -7.42
C ALA A 56 -9.28 24.43 -6.73
N ARG A 57 -8.74 24.15 -5.53
CA ARG A 57 -9.28 23.23 -4.52
C ARG A 57 -10.72 23.61 -4.16
N ALA A 58 -11.65 23.47 -5.09
CA ALA A 58 -13.07 23.61 -4.81
C ALA A 58 -13.48 22.37 -4.01
N PRO A 59 -14.02 22.51 -2.79
CA PRO A 59 -14.37 21.38 -1.93
C PRO A 59 -15.43 20.43 -2.53
N ASN A 60 -16.01 20.78 -3.68
CA ASN A 60 -17.07 20.04 -4.37
C ASN A 60 -16.58 19.20 -5.57
N SER A 61 -15.28 19.21 -5.92
CA SER A 61 -14.77 18.41 -7.06
C SER A 61 -14.75 16.90 -6.83
N TYR A 62 -15.02 16.45 -5.59
CA TYR A 62 -15.04 15.04 -5.19
C TYR A 62 -16.42 14.37 -5.34
N LEU A 63 -17.45 15.14 -5.77
CA LEU A 63 -18.78 14.62 -6.06
C LEU A 63 -18.69 13.60 -7.21
N GLY A 64 -18.97 12.34 -6.91
CA GLY A 64 -18.96 11.25 -7.90
C GLY A 64 -17.96 10.13 -7.61
N PHE A 65 -17.12 10.23 -6.58
CA PHE A 65 -16.29 9.10 -6.16
C PHE A 65 -17.15 7.92 -5.67
N ASP A 66 -18.11 8.20 -4.78
CA ASP A 66 -19.04 7.18 -4.27
C ASP A 66 -19.89 6.57 -5.39
N GLU A 67 -20.32 7.38 -6.36
CA GLU A 67 -21.10 6.91 -7.51
C GLU A 67 -20.28 5.99 -8.41
N ARG A 68 -18.99 6.27 -8.60
CA ARG A 68 -18.10 5.39 -9.38
C ARG A 68 -17.86 4.08 -8.68
N ILE A 69 -17.63 4.10 -7.36
CA ILE A 69 -17.46 2.88 -6.59
C ILE A 69 -18.77 2.08 -6.58
N SER A 70 -19.92 2.73 -6.34
CA SER A 70 -21.21 2.02 -6.34
C SER A 70 -21.54 1.45 -7.72
N THR A 71 -21.23 2.18 -8.80
CA THR A 71 -21.35 1.68 -10.18
C THR A 71 -20.44 0.49 -10.40
N LEU A 72 -19.18 0.54 -9.96
CA LEU A 72 -18.25 -0.58 -10.07
C LEU A 72 -18.73 -1.80 -9.28
N LEU A 73 -19.21 -1.60 -8.06
CA LEU A 73 -19.70 -2.66 -7.18
C LEU A 73 -20.98 -3.32 -7.70
N SER A 74 -21.84 -2.56 -8.40
CA SER A 74 -23.09 -3.06 -8.96
C SER A 74 -22.90 -3.69 -10.34
N THR A 75 -22.22 -3.01 -11.26
CA THR A 75 -22.10 -3.43 -12.67
C THR A 75 -20.93 -4.37 -12.93
N ALA A 76 -19.83 -4.23 -12.19
CA ALA A 76 -18.55 -4.84 -12.50
C ALA A 76 -17.99 -5.69 -11.35
N SER A 77 -18.87 -6.19 -10.48
CA SER A 77 -18.48 -6.98 -9.30
C SER A 77 -17.69 -8.25 -9.62
N HIS A 78 -17.96 -8.87 -10.77
CA HIS A 78 -17.27 -10.05 -11.26
C HIS A 78 -15.80 -9.77 -11.64
N LEU A 79 -15.37 -8.51 -11.68
CA LEU A 79 -13.99 -8.13 -11.99
C LEU A 79 -13.10 -8.04 -10.75
N LEU A 80 -13.67 -7.96 -9.54
CA LEU A 80 -12.92 -7.89 -8.28
C LEU A 80 -11.96 -9.08 -8.05
N PRO A 81 -12.28 -10.32 -8.44
CA PRO A 81 -11.34 -11.44 -8.34
C PRO A 81 -10.05 -11.25 -9.16
N TYR A 82 -10.07 -10.41 -10.19
CA TYR A 82 -8.87 -10.10 -10.97
C TYR A 82 -7.97 -9.08 -10.28
N THR A 83 -8.48 -8.31 -9.32
CA THR A 83 -7.71 -7.26 -8.65
C THR A 83 -6.61 -7.86 -7.78
N ARG A 84 -5.36 -7.55 -8.15
CA ARG A 84 -4.12 -7.93 -7.45
C ARG A 84 -3.41 -6.75 -6.82
N SER A 85 -3.60 -5.54 -7.33
CA SER A 85 -2.91 -4.34 -6.86
C SER A 85 -3.93 -3.26 -6.50
N LEU A 86 -3.93 -2.81 -5.24
CA LEU A 86 -4.74 -1.70 -4.77
C LEU A 86 -3.85 -0.50 -4.49
N ILE A 87 -4.12 0.62 -5.16
CA ILE A 87 -3.38 1.87 -4.98
C ILE A 87 -4.36 2.94 -4.53
N ILE A 88 -4.13 3.52 -3.36
CA ILE A 88 -4.88 4.66 -2.83
C ILE A 88 -3.97 5.88 -2.89
N ARG A 89 -4.39 6.93 -3.62
CA ARG A 89 -3.64 8.18 -3.77
C ARG A 89 -4.38 9.35 -3.17
N GLU A 90 -3.64 10.29 -2.62
CA GLU A 90 -4.17 11.51 -2.02
C GLU A 90 -5.18 11.22 -0.90
N GLY A 91 -4.81 10.33 0.03
CA GLY A 91 -5.66 10.00 1.17
C GLY A 91 -5.88 11.15 2.17
N ALA A 92 -5.08 12.21 2.12
CA ALA A 92 -5.29 13.46 2.84
C ALA A 92 -6.46 14.28 2.28
N ALA A 93 -6.93 13.95 1.07
CA ALA A 93 -8.01 14.70 0.45
C ALA A 93 -9.38 14.36 1.07
N PRO A 94 -10.34 15.30 1.05
CA PRO A 94 -11.64 15.17 1.72
C PRO A 94 -12.46 13.93 1.36
N TRP A 95 -12.19 13.29 0.22
CA TRP A 95 -12.90 12.11 -0.25
C TRP A 95 -12.66 10.88 0.63
N LEU A 96 -11.48 10.74 1.24
CA LEU A 96 -11.17 9.65 2.18
C LEU A 96 -11.63 9.98 3.60
N LEU A 97 -11.76 11.27 3.93
CA LEU A 97 -12.20 11.75 5.23
C LEU A 97 -13.72 11.58 5.42
N ARG A 98 -14.47 11.65 4.32
CA ARG A 98 -15.90 11.33 4.32
C ARG A 98 -16.08 9.83 4.45
N GLU A 99 -17.00 9.41 5.33
CA GLU A 99 -17.42 8.01 5.43
C GLU A 99 -18.09 7.57 4.11
N SER A 100 -17.27 7.10 3.18
CA SER A 100 -17.73 6.53 1.92
C SER A 100 -18.12 5.08 2.15
N LEU A 101 -19.41 4.82 2.36
CA LEU A 101 -19.96 3.47 2.45
C LEU A 101 -19.54 2.61 1.25
N GLY A 102 -19.43 3.22 0.06
CA GLY A 102 -18.93 2.55 -1.14
C GLY A 102 -17.51 2.02 -0.96
N LEU A 103 -16.59 2.84 -0.43
CA LEU A 103 -15.21 2.45 -0.20
C LEU A 103 -15.10 1.32 0.82
N LEU A 104 -15.82 1.42 1.94
CA LEU A 104 -15.87 0.35 2.94
C LEU A 104 -16.33 -0.96 2.31
N THR A 105 -17.42 -0.93 1.53
CA THR A 105 -17.94 -2.10 0.83
C THR A 105 -16.92 -2.66 -0.17
N LEU A 106 -16.20 -1.80 -0.90
CA LEU A 106 -15.14 -2.23 -1.81
C LEU A 106 -14.00 -2.93 -1.08
N LEU A 107 -13.49 -2.34 0.01
CA LEU A 107 -12.42 -2.93 0.81
C LEU A 107 -12.85 -4.27 1.41
N GLU A 108 -14.07 -4.39 1.92
CA GLU A 108 -14.61 -5.65 2.45
C GLU A 108 -14.69 -6.75 1.38
N ARG A 109 -15.09 -6.41 0.15
CA ARG A 109 -15.11 -7.37 -0.95
C ARG A 109 -13.72 -7.79 -1.40
N LEU A 110 -12.76 -6.87 -1.40
CA LEU A 110 -11.35 -7.19 -1.68
C LEU A 110 -10.72 -8.06 -0.59
N VAL A 111 -11.08 -7.82 0.67
CA VAL A 111 -10.71 -8.71 1.79
C VAL A 111 -11.30 -10.10 1.57
N SER A 112 -12.55 -10.17 1.13
CA SER A 112 -13.26 -11.44 0.88
C SER A 112 -12.71 -12.20 -0.32
N SER A 113 -12.24 -11.51 -1.36
CA SER A 113 -11.64 -12.17 -2.53
C SER A 113 -10.26 -12.74 -2.24
N ALA A 114 -9.53 -12.17 -1.26
CA ALA A 114 -8.18 -12.56 -0.88
C ALA A 114 -7.20 -12.65 -2.07
N THR A 115 -7.44 -11.89 -3.15
CA THR A 115 -6.62 -11.91 -4.37
C THR A 115 -5.53 -10.86 -4.38
N LEU A 116 -5.62 -9.85 -3.51
CA LEU A 116 -4.68 -8.74 -3.42
C LEU A 116 -3.27 -9.22 -3.06
N VAL A 117 -2.31 -8.82 -3.87
CA VAL A 117 -0.87 -9.08 -3.72
C VAL A 117 -0.13 -7.81 -3.35
N GLU A 118 -0.55 -6.67 -3.90
CA GLU A 118 0.10 -5.38 -3.73
C GLU A 118 -0.89 -4.36 -3.17
N VAL A 119 -0.46 -3.61 -2.15
CA VAL A 119 -1.21 -2.50 -1.58
C VAL A 119 -0.30 -1.29 -1.46
N GLN A 120 -0.69 -0.18 -2.08
CA GLN A 120 0.02 1.08 -1.98
C GLN A 120 -0.89 2.18 -1.44
N LEU A 121 -0.43 2.87 -0.40
CA LEU A 121 -1.08 4.02 0.22
C LEU A 121 -0.19 5.24 -0.01
N HIS A 122 -0.71 6.28 -0.65
CA HIS A 122 0.02 7.51 -0.97
C HIS A 122 -0.66 8.72 -0.35
N ASN A 123 0.12 9.53 0.36
CA ASN A 123 -0.31 10.76 1.03
C ASN A 123 -1.54 10.53 1.91
N VAL A 124 -1.48 9.54 2.82
CA VAL A 124 -2.61 9.13 3.66
C VAL A 124 -2.43 9.66 5.08
N GLU A 125 -3.32 10.56 5.50
CA GLU A 125 -3.31 11.14 6.84
C GLU A 125 -4.26 10.38 7.77
N TRP A 126 -3.73 9.39 8.48
CA TRP A 126 -4.54 8.44 9.24
C TRP A 126 -5.40 9.09 10.32
N GLN A 127 -4.94 10.18 10.91
CA GLN A 127 -5.65 10.94 11.95
C GLN A 127 -7.00 11.51 11.51
N TYR A 128 -7.18 11.71 10.21
CA TYR A 128 -8.43 12.25 9.66
C TYR A 128 -9.35 11.16 9.10
N ILE A 129 -8.86 9.93 8.94
CA ILE A 129 -9.66 8.78 8.50
C ILE A 129 -10.56 8.33 9.63
N THR A 130 -11.81 8.01 9.33
CA THR A 130 -12.74 7.46 10.33
C THR A 130 -12.30 6.09 10.80
N SER A 131 -12.60 5.77 12.07
CA SER A 131 -12.21 4.47 12.67
C SER A 131 -12.63 3.26 11.81
N PRO A 132 -13.87 3.17 11.28
CA PRO A 132 -14.26 2.04 10.42
C PRO A 132 -13.36 1.85 9.20
N LEU A 133 -12.98 2.96 8.55
CA LEU A 133 -12.13 2.92 7.36
C LEU A 133 -10.69 2.58 7.70
N GLN A 134 -10.16 3.08 8.81
CA GLN A 134 -8.86 2.64 9.33
C GLN A 134 -8.84 1.13 9.56
N HIS A 135 -9.87 0.58 10.21
CA HIS A 135 -9.99 -0.86 10.46
C HIS A 135 -10.07 -1.66 9.15
N ALA A 136 -10.84 -1.19 8.16
CA ALA A 136 -10.93 -1.83 6.85
C ALA A 136 -9.58 -1.85 6.12
N LEU A 137 -8.85 -0.73 6.12
CA LEU A 137 -7.52 -0.65 5.52
C LEU A 137 -6.51 -1.55 6.21
N LEU A 138 -6.50 -1.57 7.55
CA LEU A 138 -5.62 -2.49 8.31
C LEU A 138 -5.94 -3.95 8.02
N ARG A 139 -7.22 -4.31 7.83
CA ARG A 139 -7.62 -5.66 7.42
C ARG A 139 -7.09 -6.02 6.04
N VAL A 140 -7.15 -5.09 5.09
CA VAL A 140 -6.58 -5.26 3.74
C VAL A 140 -5.06 -5.47 3.82
N LEU A 141 -4.35 -4.63 4.57
CA LEU A 141 -2.90 -4.74 4.74
C LEU A 141 -2.48 -6.02 5.45
N SER A 142 -3.33 -6.55 6.33
CA SER A 142 -3.10 -7.79 7.08
C SER A 142 -3.48 -9.07 6.32
N LEU A 143 -3.91 -8.97 5.05
CA LEU A 143 -4.27 -10.13 4.24
C LEU A 143 -3.08 -11.07 4.03
N ARG A 144 -3.33 -12.38 4.05
CA ARG A 144 -2.31 -13.40 3.77
C ARG A 144 -1.83 -13.38 2.32
N SER A 145 -2.59 -12.83 1.40
CA SER A 145 -2.19 -12.75 -0.01
C SER A 145 -1.29 -11.56 -0.32
N VAL A 146 -1.29 -10.55 0.56
CA VAL A 146 -0.55 -9.30 0.35
C VAL A 146 0.93 -9.52 0.63
N GLN A 147 1.72 -9.47 -0.45
CA GLN A 147 3.16 -9.64 -0.46
C GLN A 147 3.87 -8.29 -0.51
N ASP A 148 3.29 -7.29 -1.17
CA ASP A 148 3.92 -5.98 -1.35
C ASP A 148 3.07 -4.90 -0.69
N VAL A 149 3.61 -4.26 0.36
CA VAL A 149 3.01 -3.09 1.00
C VAL A 149 3.87 -1.88 0.72
N SER A 150 3.25 -0.77 0.30
CA SER A 150 3.92 0.51 0.10
C SER A 150 3.16 1.62 0.80
N LEU A 151 3.78 2.30 1.76
CA LEU A 151 3.25 3.48 2.43
C LEU A 151 4.12 4.67 2.03
N VAL A 152 3.59 5.57 1.22
CA VAL A 152 4.29 6.76 0.71
C VAL A 152 3.61 8.01 1.27
N GLU A 153 4.37 8.92 1.88
CA GLU A 153 3.87 10.17 2.48
C GLU A 153 2.72 9.95 3.49
N CYS A 154 2.76 8.84 4.25
CA CYS A 154 1.68 8.50 5.17
C CYS A 154 1.94 9.06 6.59
N TYR A 155 0.88 9.51 7.28
CA TYR A 155 0.94 9.98 8.66
C TYR A 155 0.23 8.98 9.57
N ILE A 156 1.00 8.16 10.28
CA ILE A 156 0.49 7.04 11.07
C ILE A 156 0.33 7.47 12.54
N PRO A 157 -0.75 7.11 13.25
CA PRO A 157 -0.93 7.50 14.63
C PRO A 157 0.00 6.68 15.54
N LYS A 158 0.52 7.31 16.60
CA LYS A 158 1.36 6.64 17.61
C LYS A 158 0.71 5.35 18.16
N HIS A 159 -0.59 5.30 18.36
CA HIS A 159 -1.21 4.15 19.02
C HIS A 159 -1.34 2.90 18.12
N VAL A 160 -1.18 3.00 16.80
CA VAL A 160 -1.34 1.85 15.89
C VAL A 160 -0.03 1.07 15.81
N PRO A 161 0.00 -0.21 16.22
CA PRO A 161 1.22 -0.99 16.14
C PRO A 161 1.56 -1.34 14.69
N TRP A 162 2.86 -1.27 14.35
CA TRP A 162 3.37 -1.58 13.01
C TRP A 162 3.03 -2.99 12.52
N THR A 163 2.81 -3.93 13.44
CA THR A 163 2.35 -5.30 13.15
C THR A 163 1.02 -5.37 12.41
N LYS A 164 0.20 -4.31 12.46
CA LYS A 164 -1.08 -4.23 11.73
C LYS A 164 -0.94 -3.78 10.27
N PHE A 165 0.19 -3.18 9.92
CA PHE A 165 0.49 -2.75 8.54
C PHE A 165 1.17 -3.82 7.71
N VAL A 166 1.57 -4.94 8.34
CA VAL A 166 2.33 -6.02 7.72
C VAL A 166 1.54 -7.32 7.87
N GLY A 167 1.17 -7.92 6.74
CA GLY A 167 0.57 -9.24 6.69
C GLY A 167 1.60 -10.35 6.95
N PRO A 168 1.15 -11.58 7.27
CA PRO A 168 2.06 -12.69 7.55
C PRO A 168 2.90 -13.10 6.32
N GLU A 169 2.40 -12.90 5.10
CA GLU A 169 3.14 -13.26 3.87
C GLU A 169 3.74 -12.03 3.18
N THR A 170 3.77 -10.88 3.85
CA THR A 170 4.38 -9.67 3.27
C THR A 170 5.86 -9.94 3.02
N LYS A 171 6.31 -9.72 1.79
CA LYS A 171 7.69 -9.89 1.31
C LYS A 171 8.43 -8.56 1.16
N LYS A 172 7.67 -7.49 0.94
CA LYS A 172 8.18 -6.15 0.65
C LYS A 172 7.36 -5.12 1.42
N LEU A 173 8.05 -4.20 2.09
CA LEU A 173 7.43 -3.12 2.86
C LEU A 173 8.10 -1.81 2.49
N VAL A 174 7.65 -1.16 1.43
CA VAL A 174 8.11 0.19 1.12
C VAL A 174 7.47 1.14 2.13
N LEU A 175 8.29 1.88 2.85
CA LEU A 175 7.85 3.04 3.64
C LEU A 175 8.58 4.18 2.96
N ASP A 176 7.94 5.28 2.57
CA ASP A 176 8.56 6.45 1.97
C ASP A 176 7.92 7.69 2.57
N ARG A 177 8.72 8.64 3.07
CA ARG A 177 8.23 9.87 3.74
C ARG A 177 7.11 9.60 4.80
N VAL A 178 7.19 8.49 5.52
CA VAL A 178 6.19 8.13 6.54
C VAL A 178 6.51 8.83 7.86
N LYS A 179 5.52 9.53 8.42
CA LYS A 179 5.61 10.28 9.68
C LYS A 179 4.73 9.62 10.75
N VAL A 180 5.20 9.56 12.00
CA VAL A 180 4.39 9.07 13.13
C VAL A 180 3.90 10.28 13.93
N TYR A 181 2.58 10.46 14.00
CA TYR A 181 1.98 11.56 14.72
C TYR A 181 2.04 11.32 16.24
N GLY A 182 2.56 12.28 17.01
CA GLY A 182 2.72 12.18 18.47
C GLY A 182 4.17 12.02 18.98
N ASP A 183 5.17 12.21 18.12
CA ASP A 183 6.59 12.34 18.49
C ASP A 183 7.03 13.80 18.68
N GLY A 184 6.07 14.74 18.69
CA GLY A 184 6.26 16.09 19.20
C GLY A 184 6.44 16.05 20.71
N VAL A 185 7.66 15.77 21.14
CA VAL A 185 8.30 16.09 22.43
C VAL A 185 7.32 16.48 23.55
N ASP A 186 6.94 15.49 24.35
CA ASP A 186 6.79 15.64 25.80
C ASP A 186 7.53 14.46 26.45
N PRO A 187 8.76 14.67 27.00
CA PRO A 187 9.64 13.59 27.47
C PRO A 187 9.17 12.87 28.74
N ASN A 188 7.97 13.15 29.27
CA ASN A 188 7.48 12.62 30.54
C ASN A 188 6.21 11.74 30.46
N SER A 189 5.80 11.28 29.26
CA SER A 189 4.64 10.39 29.16
C SER A 189 5.01 8.90 29.16
N ASP A 190 5.25 8.36 30.36
CA ASP A 190 5.32 6.92 30.59
C ASP A 190 3.98 6.26 30.24
N SER A 191 3.95 5.54 29.13
CA SER A 191 2.81 4.71 28.74
C SER A 191 3.27 3.31 28.38
N SER A 192 3.38 2.48 29.43
CA SER A 192 3.53 1.03 29.34
C SER A 192 2.17 0.42 29.01
N GLY A 193 1.95 0.08 27.74
CA GLY A 193 0.81 -0.70 27.27
C GLY A 193 1.30 -1.97 26.60
N ALA A 194 1.27 -3.08 27.33
CA ALA A 194 1.63 -4.40 26.80
C ALA A 194 0.55 -4.87 25.80
N VAL A 195 0.88 -4.83 24.51
CA VAL A 195 0.07 -5.45 23.46
C VAL A 195 0.49 -6.91 23.35
N VAL A 196 -0.45 -7.81 23.67
CA VAL A 196 -0.34 -9.25 23.41
C VAL A 196 -0.53 -9.45 21.90
N ASP A 197 0.57 -9.68 21.17
CA ASP A 197 0.54 -9.95 19.74
C ASP A 197 1.03 -11.37 19.47
N ALA A 198 0.26 -12.12 18.70
CA ALA A 198 0.50 -13.52 18.39
C ALA A 198 1.68 -13.66 17.42
N ASP A 199 2.59 -14.59 17.74
CA ASP A 199 3.76 -14.98 16.93
C ASP A 199 3.31 -15.29 15.49
N ARG A 200 3.67 -14.42 14.55
CA ARG A 200 3.51 -14.64 13.11
C ARG A 200 4.89 -14.70 12.47
N LYS A 201 5.04 -15.42 11.38
CA LYS A 201 6.29 -15.52 10.62
C LYS A 201 6.09 -14.70 9.34
N VAL A 202 7.03 -13.83 9.00
CA VAL A 202 7.00 -13.00 7.78
C VAL A 202 8.29 -13.25 7.02
N ASP A 203 8.17 -13.81 5.81
CA ASP A 203 9.28 -14.50 5.15
C ASP A 203 10.10 -13.61 4.19
N THR A 204 9.81 -12.32 4.01
CA THR A 204 10.78 -11.34 3.48
C THR A 204 10.35 -9.93 3.87
N LEU A 205 11.24 -9.03 4.26
CA LEU A 205 10.87 -7.63 4.45
C LEU A 205 11.79 -6.79 3.57
N SER A 206 11.26 -5.87 2.77
CA SER A 206 12.12 -4.96 2.02
C SER A 206 11.68 -3.56 2.38
N ILE A 207 12.32 -2.99 3.41
CA ILE A 207 12.07 -1.64 3.87
C ILE A 207 12.65 -0.66 2.85
N LEU A 208 11.90 0.32 2.39
CA LEU A 208 12.32 1.08 1.21
C LEU A 208 11.98 2.57 1.34
N ALA A 209 12.46 3.22 2.42
CA ALA A 209 12.66 4.67 2.65
C ALA A 209 12.28 5.16 4.06
N PHE A 210 13.06 6.06 4.65
CA PHE A 210 12.65 6.81 5.85
C PHE A 210 13.20 8.21 5.78
N GLU A 211 12.33 9.20 5.98
CA GLU A 211 12.74 10.60 6.18
C GLU A 211 13.43 10.77 7.55
N GLN A 212 12.88 10.13 8.60
CA GLN A 212 13.48 9.99 9.92
C GLN A 212 13.03 8.65 10.56
N PRO A 213 13.95 7.72 10.88
CA PRO A 213 13.57 6.49 11.58
C PRO A 213 13.12 6.83 13.01
N THR A 214 11.82 6.75 13.28
CA THR A 214 11.29 6.97 14.63
C THR A 214 11.88 5.94 15.59
N ALA A 215 12.16 6.35 16.83
CA ALA A 215 12.69 5.44 17.86
C ALA A 215 11.81 4.19 18.03
N ARG A 216 10.50 4.32 17.78
CA ARG A 216 9.54 3.22 17.83
C ARG A 216 9.68 2.22 16.70
N LEU A 217 9.87 2.69 15.46
CA LEU A 217 10.11 1.78 14.35
C LEU A 217 11.44 1.05 14.55
N VAL A 218 12.49 1.76 14.96
CA VAL A 218 13.77 1.13 15.30
C VAL A 218 13.58 0.12 16.41
N SER A 219 12.80 0.44 17.45
CA SER A 219 12.47 -0.48 18.54
C SER A 219 11.64 -1.68 18.07
N TRP A 220 10.77 -1.51 17.08
CA TRP A 220 9.97 -2.58 16.48
C TRP A 220 10.85 -3.53 15.66
N ILE A 221 11.74 -2.98 14.83
CA ILE A 221 12.67 -3.76 14.01
C ILE A 221 13.69 -4.53 14.87
N THR A 222 14.14 -3.89 15.96
CA THR A 222 15.15 -4.43 16.88
C THR A 222 14.55 -5.31 17.98
N HIS A 223 13.22 -5.34 18.14
CA HIS A 223 12.59 -6.10 19.22
C HIS A 223 12.78 -7.61 19.00
N PRO A 224 13.28 -8.38 19.99
CA PRO A 224 13.64 -9.79 19.81
C PRO A 224 12.46 -10.69 19.37
N ARG A 225 11.24 -10.36 19.80
CA ARG A 225 10.03 -11.10 19.42
C ARG A 225 9.60 -10.80 17.98
N GLN A 226 9.87 -9.59 17.51
CA GLN A 226 9.57 -9.15 16.15
C GLN A 226 10.75 -9.36 15.19
N ALA A 227 11.93 -9.68 15.72
CA ALA A 227 13.14 -9.98 14.97
C ALA A 227 12.95 -11.15 13.99
N LYS A 228 12.05 -12.09 14.27
CA LYS A 228 11.67 -13.15 13.32
C LYS A 228 11.12 -12.61 12.00
N HIS A 229 10.47 -11.44 12.02
CA HIS A 229 9.94 -10.76 10.82
C HIS A 229 11.01 -9.98 10.06
N THR A 230 12.06 -9.53 10.75
CA THR A 230 13.12 -8.68 10.17
C THR A 230 14.35 -9.49 9.77
N GLN A 231 14.46 -10.74 10.20
CA GLN A 231 15.47 -11.71 9.76
C GLN A 231 15.36 -12.08 8.29
N CYS A 232 14.25 -11.80 7.62
CA CYS A 232 14.13 -12.00 6.18
C CYS A 232 14.26 -10.69 5.42
N LEU A 233 14.77 -9.64 6.05
CA LEU A 233 14.84 -8.33 5.43
C LEU A 233 15.95 -8.27 4.37
N LYS A 234 15.61 -8.30 3.07
CA LYS A 234 16.60 -8.30 1.98
C LYS A 234 17.03 -6.92 1.52
N SER A 235 16.14 -5.92 1.56
CA SER A 235 16.45 -4.57 1.06
C SER A 235 16.02 -3.51 2.07
N LEU A 236 16.86 -2.49 2.26
CA LEU A 236 16.65 -1.33 3.10
C LEU A 236 17.01 -0.07 2.32
N LYS A 237 16.05 0.79 1.98
CA LYS A 237 16.34 2.17 1.56
C LYS A 237 16.02 3.16 2.68
N LEU A 238 16.86 4.18 2.81
CA LEU A 238 16.76 5.22 3.83
C LEU A 238 16.97 6.58 3.17
N TYR A 239 16.14 7.57 3.53
CA TYR A 239 16.12 8.93 2.97
C TYR A 239 16.33 9.94 4.08
N CYS A 240 17.51 9.94 4.70
CA CYS A 240 17.66 10.70 5.94
C CYS A 240 18.21 12.10 5.67
N ASP A 241 17.48 13.13 6.12
CA ASP A 241 17.93 14.52 6.06
C ASP A 241 18.90 14.85 7.22
N ARG A 242 18.77 14.17 8.38
CA ARG A 242 19.68 14.24 9.53
C ARG A 242 19.74 12.90 10.28
N ILE A 243 20.79 12.12 10.10
CA ILE A 243 20.94 10.81 10.76
C ILE A 243 21.54 11.00 12.15
N SER A 244 20.80 10.63 13.19
CA SER A 244 21.45 10.13 14.41
C SER A 244 22.01 8.75 14.11
N VAL A 245 23.34 8.59 14.24
CA VAL A 245 24.08 7.39 13.84
C VAL A 245 23.64 6.15 14.64
N ASP A 246 23.14 6.36 15.86
CA ASP A 246 22.77 5.28 16.78
C ASP A 246 21.55 4.45 16.35
N PRO A 247 20.38 5.04 16.00
CA PRO A 247 19.24 4.27 15.50
C PRO A 247 19.55 3.54 14.20
N LEU A 248 20.36 4.14 13.32
CA LEU A 248 20.80 3.48 12.09
C LEU A 248 21.67 2.25 12.40
N ASN A 249 22.66 2.40 13.29
CA ASN A 249 23.52 1.29 13.70
C ASN A 249 22.73 0.16 14.36
N LYS A 250 21.73 0.49 15.19
CA LYS A 250 20.84 -0.51 15.80
C LYS A 250 20.04 -1.26 14.73
N LEU A 251 19.54 -0.55 13.73
CA LEU A 251 18.71 -1.11 12.66
C LEU A 251 19.53 -2.00 11.71
N VAL A 252 20.72 -1.56 11.32
CA VAL A 252 21.66 -2.37 10.52
C VAL A 252 22.08 -3.63 11.29
N LYS A 253 22.38 -3.51 12.60
CA LYS A 253 22.73 -4.68 13.44
C LYS A 253 21.57 -5.67 13.61
N ALA A 254 20.32 -5.19 13.60
CA ALA A 254 19.15 -6.05 13.73
C ALA A 254 18.81 -6.82 12.44
N CYS A 255 19.23 -6.32 11.28
CA CYS A 255 18.92 -6.90 9.97
C CYS A 255 20.11 -7.69 9.41
N ALA A 256 20.35 -8.88 9.96
CA ALA A 256 21.49 -9.72 9.58
C ALA A 256 21.46 -10.27 8.14
N SER A 257 20.31 -10.22 7.46
CA SER A 257 20.08 -10.75 6.09
C SER A 257 19.99 -9.67 5.01
N LEU A 258 20.38 -8.44 5.33
CA LEU A 258 20.28 -7.31 4.44
C LEU A 258 21.24 -7.46 3.24
N GLU A 259 20.70 -7.68 2.04
CA GLU A 259 21.44 -7.78 0.77
C GLU A 259 21.68 -6.39 0.15
N HIS A 260 20.73 -5.47 0.30
CA HIS A 260 20.76 -4.16 -0.34
C HIS A 260 20.49 -3.03 0.66
N LEU A 261 21.49 -2.19 0.91
CA LEU A 261 21.34 -0.96 1.70
C LEU A 261 21.55 0.25 0.77
N ARG A 262 20.53 1.08 0.59
CA ARG A 262 20.66 2.33 -0.18
C ARG A 262 20.37 3.54 0.70
N PHE A 263 21.33 4.45 0.74
CA PHE A 263 21.15 5.80 1.27
C PHE A 263 20.88 6.73 0.09
N GLU A 264 19.71 7.36 0.06
CA GLU A 264 19.44 8.44 -0.89
C GLU A 264 19.46 9.77 -0.12
N PRO A 265 20.36 10.71 -0.47
CA PRO A 265 20.33 12.03 0.13
C PRO A 265 19.01 12.71 -0.22
N PHE A 266 18.47 13.48 0.73
CA PHE A 266 17.26 14.27 0.52
C PHE A 266 17.56 15.38 -0.50
N LEU A 267 17.44 15.05 -1.79
CA LEU A 267 17.45 16.04 -2.84
C LEU A 267 16.05 16.63 -2.88
N PHE A 268 15.90 17.88 -2.42
CA PHE A 268 14.70 18.67 -2.64
C PHE A 268 14.29 18.53 -4.11
N ARG A 269 13.22 17.79 -4.40
CA ARG A 269 12.48 18.00 -5.64
C ARG A 269 11.76 19.31 -5.46
N CYS A 270 12.41 20.39 -5.87
CA CYS A 270 11.73 21.65 -6.15
C CYS A 270 10.81 21.40 -7.35
N GLU A 271 9.52 21.17 -7.07
CA GLU A 271 8.43 21.43 -8.02
C GLU A 271 7.77 22.75 -7.64
#